data_AF-A0A1I8N543-F1
#
_entry.id   AF-A0A1I8N543-F1
#
_cell.length_a   1.000
_cell.length_b   1.000
_cell.length_c   1.000
_cell.angle_alpha   90.00
_cell.angle_beta   90.00
_cell.angle_gamma   90.00
#
_symmetry.space_group_name_H-M   'P 1'
#
loop_
_entity.id
_entity.type
_entity.pdbx_description
1 polymer ?
#
loop_
_entity_poly.entity_id
_entity_poly.type
_entity_poly.pdbx_seq_one_letter_code
_entity_poly.pdbx_strand_id
1 'polypeptide(L)'
;MLSWFNRIQSTIIIGCLNIFIYCMFAAVILENLEYDRFHEYDYDDYSDIYKSYEQREHRKLYCMIYVIMCGIMMLLSALLIWGTVKKRPPYMAPWLLGSFVVLVYSSIVVLDDIFLKSSFVGVANAFLFFTILFIVFGFQTFCLALVYSVYRNFQLEIALKYSRKQLHEEIQQECLEEIAPTLATEIKSESKIESNKKKSYRKLKQK
;
A
#
# COMPACT_ATOMS: atom_id res chain seq x y z
N MET A 1 -17.40 -14.20 4.16
CA MET A 1 -15.98 -14.50 4.45
C MET A 1 -15.19 -14.89 3.21
N LEU A 2 -15.69 -15.76 2.32
CA LEU A 2 -14.98 -16.18 1.10
C LEU A 2 -14.54 -15.01 0.17
N SER A 3 -15.38 -13.99 -0.03
CA SER A 3 -15.04 -12.88 -0.93
C SER A 3 -13.87 -12.01 -0.44
N TRP A 4 -13.63 -11.97 0.86
CA TRP A 4 -12.57 -11.15 1.46
C TRP A 4 -11.22 -11.85 1.41
N PHE A 5 -11.20 -13.15 1.70
CA PHE A 5 -10.00 -13.98 1.58
C PHE A 5 -9.49 -14.00 0.14
N ASN A 6 -10.40 -14.12 -0.83
CA ASN A 6 -10.06 -14.06 -2.25
C ASN A 6 -9.42 -12.72 -2.65
N ARG A 7 -9.92 -11.60 -2.12
CA ARG A 7 -9.35 -10.26 -2.42
C ARG A 7 -7.94 -10.07 -1.87
N ILE A 8 -7.65 -10.59 -0.67
CA ILE A 8 -6.30 -10.55 -0.09
C ILE A 8 -5.32 -11.36 -0.95
N GLN A 9 -5.72 -12.57 -1.34
CA GLN A 9 -4.92 -13.40 -2.22
C GLN A 9 -4.68 -12.71 -3.57
N SER A 10 -5.71 -12.11 -4.17
CA SER A 10 -5.55 -11.33 -5.40
C SER A 10 -4.56 -10.18 -5.25
N THR A 11 -4.59 -9.43 -4.15
CA THR A 11 -3.61 -8.34 -3.91
C THR A 11 -2.18 -8.85 -3.78
N ILE A 12 -1.98 -9.99 -3.11
CA ILE A 12 -0.65 -10.62 -3.01
C ILE A 12 -0.17 -11.07 -4.39
N ILE A 13 -1.05 -11.72 -5.17
CA ILE A 13 -0.75 -12.16 -6.54
C ILE A 13 -0.37 -10.95 -7.41
N ILE A 14 -1.12 -9.84 -7.33
CA ILE A 14 -0.81 -8.60 -8.05
C ILE A 14 0.58 -8.09 -7.65
N GLY A 15 0.91 -8.05 -6.35
CA GLY A 15 2.23 -7.65 -5.87
C GLY A 15 3.36 -8.53 -6.42
N CYS A 16 3.18 -9.86 -6.40
CA CYS A 16 4.16 -10.81 -6.90
C CYS A 16 4.34 -10.70 -8.43
N LEU A 17 3.24 -10.58 -9.18
CA LEU A 17 3.28 -10.39 -10.63
C LEU A 17 4.01 -9.09 -10.99
N ASN A 18 3.78 -8.01 -10.24
CA ASN A 18 4.44 -6.74 -10.48
C ASN A 18 5.96 -6.85 -10.27
N ILE A 19 6.38 -7.50 -9.18
CA ILE A 19 7.81 -7.78 -8.94
C ILE A 19 8.40 -8.59 -10.10
N PHE A 20 7.73 -9.66 -10.51
CA PHE A 20 8.19 -10.51 -11.60
C PHE A 20 8.35 -9.73 -12.91
N ILE A 21 7.36 -8.90 -13.28
CA ILE A 21 7.41 -8.06 -14.47
C ILE A 21 8.60 -7.09 -14.41
N TYR A 22 8.81 -6.39 -13.29
CA TYR A 22 9.95 -5.48 -13.15
C TYR A 22 11.30 -6.19 -13.16
N CYS A 23 11.40 -7.41 -12.62
CA CYS A 23 12.61 -8.22 -12.75
C CYS A 23 12.91 -8.56 -14.22
N MET A 24 11.90 -8.98 -14.98
CA MET A 24 12.05 -9.27 -16.41
C MET A 24 12.46 -8.02 -17.20
N PHE A 25 11.83 -6.87 -16.95
CA PHE A 25 12.22 -5.60 -17.57
C PHE A 25 13.65 -5.19 -17.21
N ALA A 26 14.04 -5.30 -15.95
CA ALA A 26 15.40 -5.00 -15.52
C ALA A 26 16.43 -5.92 -16.22
N ALA A 27 16.13 -7.22 -16.35
CA ALA A 27 16.98 -8.17 -17.06
C ALA A 27 17.16 -7.80 -18.54
N VAL A 28 16.06 -7.48 -19.24
CA VAL A 28 16.09 -7.04 -20.64
C VAL A 28 16.90 -5.75 -20.80
N ILE A 29 16.75 -4.78 -19.88
CA ILE A 29 17.51 -3.53 -19.93
C ILE A 29 19.01 -3.78 -19.71
N LEU A 30 19.36 -4.65 -18.77
CA LEU A 30 20.75 -5.02 -18.49
C LEU A 30 21.40 -5.77 -19.67
N GLU A 31 20.68 -6.69 -20.29
CA GLU A 31 21.15 -7.43 -21.48
C GLU A 31 21.38 -6.47 -22.65
N ASN A 32 20.46 -5.54 -22.91
CA ASN A 32 20.65 -4.51 -23.94
C ASN A 32 21.86 -3.60 -23.63
N LEU A 33 22.12 -3.30 -22.36
CA LEU A 33 23.27 -2.49 -21.94
C LEU A 33 24.60 -3.23 -22.11
N GLU A 34 24.59 -4.56 -22.00
CA GLU A 34 25.75 -5.41 -22.26
C GLU A 34 25.98 -5.58 -23.76
N TYR A 35 24.93 -5.78 -24.56
CA TYR A 35 25.00 -5.87 -26.03
C TYR A 35 25.65 -4.62 -26.65
N ASP A 36 25.28 -3.42 -26.16
CA ASP A 36 25.83 -2.15 -26.64
C ASP A 36 27.31 -1.93 -26.25
N ARG A 37 27.82 -2.69 -25.27
CA ARG A 37 29.24 -2.62 -24.85
C ARG A 37 30.15 -3.38 -25.81
N PHE A 38 29.65 -4.39 -26.51
CA PHE A 38 30.45 -5.28 -27.37
C PHE A 38 30.39 -4.92 -28.85
N HIS A 39 29.37 -4.18 -29.30
CA HIS A 39 29.34 -3.62 -30.65
C HIS A 39 30.05 -2.26 -30.69
N GLU A 40 31.39 -2.31 -30.68
CA GLU A 40 32.23 -1.23 -31.16
C GLU A 40 32.02 -1.12 -32.68
N TYR A 41 31.02 -0.32 -33.07
CA TYR A 41 30.80 0.00 -34.47
C TYR A 41 32.02 0.74 -35.02
N ASP A 42 32.62 0.18 -36.08
CA ASP A 42 33.60 0.83 -36.96
C ASP A 42 32.92 2.04 -37.62
N TYR A 43 32.96 3.19 -36.95
CA TYR A 43 32.47 4.46 -37.50
C TYR A 43 33.66 5.22 -38.06
N ASP A 44 33.91 5.06 -39.36
CA ASP A 44 34.96 5.75 -40.11
C ASP A 44 34.72 7.27 -40.30
N ASP A 45 33.63 7.84 -39.79
CA ASP A 45 33.26 9.24 -40.00
C ASP A 45 33.27 10.07 -38.69
N TYR A 46 34.34 10.84 -38.49
CA TYR A 46 34.65 11.56 -37.25
C TYR A 46 33.61 12.60 -36.80
N SER A 47 32.71 13.05 -37.69
CA SER A 47 31.67 14.03 -37.33
C SER A 47 30.45 13.42 -36.64
N ASP A 48 30.15 12.14 -36.92
CA ASP A 48 29.07 11.38 -36.27
C ASP A 48 29.52 10.77 -34.92
N ILE A 49 30.84 10.73 -34.67
CA ILE A 49 31.42 10.26 -33.42
C ILE A 49 30.97 11.13 -32.24
N TYR A 50 31.05 12.46 -32.33
CA TYR A 50 30.65 13.33 -31.20
C TYR A 50 29.15 13.28 -30.90
N LYS A 51 28.29 13.26 -31.94
CA LYS A 51 26.85 13.08 -31.77
C LYS A 51 26.51 11.71 -31.16
N SER A 52 27.22 10.66 -31.55
CA SER A 52 27.01 9.31 -31.01
C SER A 52 27.53 9.15 -29.57
N TYR A 53 28.60 9.85 -29.18
CA TYR A 53 29.10 9.88 -27.80
C TYR A 53 28.12 10.54 -26.84
N GLU A 54 27.58 11.71 -27.19
CA GLU A 54 26.56 12.40 -26.40
C GLU A 54 25.29 11.54 -26.28
N GLN A 55 24.88 10.88 -27.37
CA GLN A 55 23.76 9.94 -27.38
C GLN A 55 24.03 8.63 -26.58
N ARG A 56 25.29 8.18 -26.46
CA ARG A 56 25.69 7.02 -25.64
C ARG A 56 25.67 7.35 -24.15
N GLU A 57 26.21 8.51 -23.75
CA GLU A 57 26.17 8.95 -22.35
C GLU A 57 24.73 9.14 -21.87
N HIS A 58 23.88 9.78 -22.68
CA HIS A 58 22.46 9.90 -22.38
C HIS A 58 21.77 8.53 -22.28
N ARG A 59 22.02 7.59 -23.20
CA ARG A 59 21.44 6.23 -23.14
C ARG A 59 21.84 5.45 -21.89
N LYS A 60 23.11 5.49 -21.50
CA LYS A 60 23.58 4.85 -20.26
C LYS A 60 22.89 5.45 -19.03
N LEU A 61 22.78 6.78 -18.99
CA LEU A 61 22.07 7.48 -17.92
C LEU A 61 20.59 7.08 -17.86
N TYR A 62 19.89 7.05 -18.99
CA TYR A 62 18.50 6.58 -19.06
C TYR A 62 18.36 5.14 -18.57
N CYS A 63 19.23 4.23 -19.01
CA CYS A 63 19.19 2.83 -18.56
C CYS A 63 19.40 2.72 -17.05
N MET A 64 20.36 3.46 -16.47
CA MET A 64 20.54 3.48 -15.01
C MET A 64 19.30 4.02 -14.30
N ILE A 65 18.69 5.10 -14.80
CA ILE A 65 17.44 5.64 -14.24
C ILE A 65 16.33 4.58 -14.29
N TYR A 66 16.17 3.85 -15.39
CA TYR A 66 15.16 2.79 -15.50
C TYR A 66 15.41 1.63 -14.54
N VAL A 67 16.65 1.20 -14.35
CA VAL A 67 16.99 0.15 -13.38
C VAL A 67 16.67 0.61 -11.95
N ILE A 68 16.99 1.86 -11.62
CA ILE A 68 16.63 2.46 -10.32
C ILE A 68 15.11 2.50 -10.15
N MET A 69 14.37 2.93 -11.18
CA MET A 69 12.91 2.96 -11.16
C MET A 69 12.32 1.55 -10.97
N CYS A 70 12.86 0.53 -11.64
CA CYS A 70 12.47 -0.86 -11.43
C CYS A 70 12.70 -1.29 -9.98
N GLY A 71 13.86 -0.95 -9.40
CA GLY A 71 14.16 -1.23 -8.00
C GLY A 71 13.18 -0.56 -7.02
N ILE A 72 12.83 0.71 -7.27
CA ILE A 72 11.83 1.44 -6.47
C ILE A 72 10.46 0.75 -6.58
N MET A 73 10.02 0.38 -7.78
CA MET A 73 8.72 -0.27 -8.00
C MET A 73 8.66 -1.68 -7.40
N MET A 74 9.77 -2.43 -7.41
CA MET A 74 9.90 -3.68 -6.68
C MET A 74 9.76 -3.47 -5.16
N LEU A 75 10.42 -2.45 -4.61
CA LEU A 75 10.34 -2.12 -3.18
C LEU A 75 8.93 -1.71 -2.77
N LEU A 76 8.26 -0.89 -3.57
CA LEU A 76 6.85 -0.53 -3.36
C LEU A 76 5.94 -1.77 -3.38
N SER A 77 6.23 -2.73 -4.28
CA SER A 77 5.45 -3.97 -4.41
C SER A 77 5.71 -4.93 -3.24
N ALA A 78 6.94 -4.96 -2.70
CA ALA A 78 7.25 -5.67 -1.47
C ALA A 78 6.54 -5.05 -0.25
N LEU A 79 6.47 -3.71 -0.16
CA LEU A 79 5.70 -3.00 0.87
C LEU A 79 4.21 -3.30 0.77
N LEU A 80 3.65 -3.42 -0.44
CA LEU A 80 2.27 -3.85 -0.65
C LEU A 80 2.03 -5.24 -0.07
N ILE A 81 2.87 -6.22 -0.42
CA ILE A 81 2.76 -7.59 0.07
C ILE A 81 2.89 -7.62 1.60
N TRP A 82 3.90 -6.93 2.14
CA TRP A 82 4.14 -6.84 3.57
C TRP A 82 2.96 -6.19 4.32
N GLY A 83 2.46 -5.07 3.82
CA GLY A 83 1.30 -4.36 4.37
C GLY A 83 0.04 -5.22 4.36
N THR A 84 -0.14 -6.01 3.30
CA THR A 84 -1.27 -6.94 3.17
C THR A 84 -1.16 -8.10 4.17
N VAL A 85 0.01 -8.73 4.28
CA VAL A 85 0.26 -9.86 5.21
C VAL A 85 0.16 -9.41 6.67
N LYS A 86 0.72 -8.25 7.01
CA LYS A 86 0.68 -7.71 8.38
C LYS A 86 -0.60 -6.94 8.70
N LYS A 87 -1.54 -6.82 7.75
CA LYS A 87 -2.78 -6.03 7.87
C LYS A 87 -2.54 -4.61 8.35
N ARG A 88 -1.48 -3.96 7.86
CA ARG A 88 -1.09 -2.60 8.23
C ARG A 88 -1.29 -1.68 7.03
N PRO A 89 -2.40 -0.93 6.97
CA PRO A 89 -2.71 -0.07 5.83
C PRO A 89 -1.63 0.97 5.50
N PRO A 90 -0.89 1.60 6.44
CA PRO A 90 0.09 2.63 6.06
C PRO A 90 1.20 2.13 5.12
N TYR A 91 1.53 0.83 5.12
CA TYR A 91 2.53 0.28 4.19
C TYR A 91 1.99 0.05 2.78
N MET A 92 0.67 0.00 2.59
CA MET A 92 0.05 -0.14 1.27
C MET A 92 -0.11 1.23 0.57
N ALA A 93 -0.11 2.33 1.33
CA ALA A 93 -0.33 3.67 0.82
C ALA A 93 0.74 4.14 -0.20
N PRO A 94 2.06 3.91 0.02
CA PRO A 94 3.09 4.27 -0.96
C PRO A 94 2.88 3.59 -2.32
N TRP A 95 2.47 2.33 -2.32
CA TRP A 95 2.21 1.60 -3.56
C TRP A 95 0.98 2.15 -4.31
N LEU A 96 -0.09 2.49 -3.58
CA LEU A 96 -1.28 3.10 -4.17
C LEU A 96 -0.98 4.47 -4.77
N LEU A 97 -0.23 5.30 -4.04
CA LEU A 97 0.16 6.64 -4.50
C LEU A 97 1.10 6.55 -5.72
N GLY A 98 2.11 5.67 -5.66
CA GLY A 98 3.03 5.44 -6.78
C GLY A 98 2.30 4.94 -8.02
N SER A 99 1.40 3.96 -7.87
CA SER A 99 0.61 3.43 -8.98
C SER A 99 -0.33 4.46 -9.59
N PHE A 100 -0.90 5.35 -8.77
CA PHE A 100 -1.72 6.46 -9.25
C PHE A 100 -0.91 7.48 -10.04
N VAL A 101 0.27 7.88 -9.54
CA VAL A 101 1.17 8.80 -10.25
C VAL A 101 1.62 8.21 -11.57
N VAL A 102 2.00 6.93 -11.60
CA VAL A 102 2.39 6.22 -12.83
C VAL A 102 1.23 6.17 -13.81
N LEU A 103 0.00 5.95 -13.35
CA LEU A 103 -1.19 5.95 -14.19
C LEU A 103 -1.40 7.34 -14.82
N VAL A 104 -1.37 8.41 -14.03
CA VAL A 104 -1.52 9.79 -14.53
C VAL A 104 -0.42 10.13 -15.54
N TYR A 105 0.83 9.82 -15.22
CA TYR A 105 1.96 10.05 -16.13
C TYR A 105 1.79 9.29 -17.44
N SER A 106 1.45 8.00 -17.36
CA SER A 106 1.21 7.17 -18.55
C SER A 106 0.04 7.72 -19.37
N SER A 107 -1.01 8.24 -18.73
CA SER A 107 -2.13 8.85 -19.44
C SER A 107 -1.71 10.10 -20.20
N ILE A 108 -0.87 10.96 -19.60
CA ILE A 108 -0.36 12.16 -20.25
C ILE A 108 0.51 11.80 -21.44
N VAL A 109 1.46 10.87 -21.27
CA VAL A 109 2.35 10.41 -22.36
C VAL A 109 1.54 9.82 -23.51
N VAL A 110 0.54 8.99 -23.20
CA VAL A 110 -0.33 8.39 -24.22
C VAL A 110 -1.16 9.45 -24.94
N LEU A 111 -1.71 10.43 -24.23
CA LEU A 111 -2.43 11.54 -24.85
C LEU A 111 -1.53 12.35 -25.77
N ASP A 112 -0.30 12.65 -25.35
CA ASP A 112 0.68 13.38 -26.17
C ASP A 112 1.03 12.59 -27.44
N ASP A 113 1.28 11.28 -27.30
CA ASP A 113 1.53 10.38 -28.43
C ASP A 113 0.35 10.34 -29.40
N ILE A 114 -0.89 10.34 -28.89
CA ILE A 114 -2.11 10.41 -29.70
C ILE A 114 -2.19 11.74 -30.45
N PHE A 115 -1.97 12.87 -29.78
CA PHE A 115 -2.03 14.20 -30.41
C PHE A 115 -0.94 14.37 -31.46
N LEU A 116 0.26 13.83 -31.24
CA LEU A 116 1.40 13.93 -32.16
C LEU A 116 1.29 12.94 -33.34
N LYS A 117 0.96 11.66 -33.08
CA LYS A 117 0.98 10.59 -34.08
C LYS A 117 -0.34 10.42 -34.86
N SER A 118 -1.47 10.91 -34.34
CA SER A 118 -2.74 10.88 -35.09
C SER A 118 -2.74 11.72 -36.36
N SER A 119 -1.72 12.56 -36.58
CA SER A 119 -1.55 13.26 -37.84
C SER A 119 -0.90 12.42 -38.97
N PHE A 120 -0.33 11.23 -38.69
CA PHE A 120 0.49 10.51 -39.69
C PHE A 120 0.29 8.98 -39.83
N VAL A 121 -0.52 8.29 -39.01
CA VAL A 121 -0.64 6.82 -39.06
C VAL A 121 -1.99 6.34 -39.63
N GLY A 122 -1.97 5.32 -40.48
CA GLY A 122 -3.18 4.73 -41.08
C GLY A 122 -4.19 4.21 -40.04
N VAL A 123 -5.49 4.39 -40.35
CA VAL A 123 -6.64 4.16 -39.46
C VAL A 123 -6.66 2.77 -38.79
N ALA A 124 -6.22 1.73 -39.50
CA ALA A 124 -6.20 0.36 -38.97
C ALA A 124 -5.15 0.14 -37.87
N ASN A 125 -3.94 0.68 -38.03
CA ASN A 125 -2.88 0.59 -37.01
C ASN A 125 -3.22 1.44 -35.79
N ALA A 126 -3.87 2.59 -36.02
CA ALA A 126 -4.37 3.43 -34.94
C ALA A 126 -5.41 2.68 -34.09
N PHE A 127 -6.39 2.01 -34.70
CA PHE A 127 -7.42 1.26 -33.97
C PHE A 127 -6.85 0.14 -33.07
N LEU A 128 -5.90 -0.65 -33.58
CA LEU A 128 -5.23 -1.68 -32.79
C LEU A 128 -4.45 -1.09 -31.63
N PHE A 129 -3.73 0.00 -31.87
CA PHE A 129 -3.00 0.73 -30.83
C PHE A 129 -3.92 1.25 -29.72
N PHE A 130 -5.03 1.90 -30.06
CA PHE A 130 -6.03 2.36 -29.09
C PHE A 130 -6.65 1.21 -28.30
N THR A 131 -6.93 0.09 -28.96
CA THR A 131 -7.52 -1.09 -28.31
C THR A 131 -6.57 -1.67 -27.27
N ILE A 132 -5.29 -1.84 -27.61
CA ILE A 132 -4.27 -2.33 -26.69
C ILE A 132 -4.11 -1.36 -25.50
N LEU A 133 -4.04 -0.06 -25.76
CA LEU A 133 -3.96 0.95 -24.71
C LEU A 133 -5.15 0.90 -23.76
N PHE A 134 -6.37 0.80 -24.29
CA PHE A 134 -7.58 0.74 -23.48
C PHE A 134 -7.60 -0.52 -22.59
N ILE A 135 -7.16 -1.66 -23.11
CA ILE A 135 -7.05 -2.90 -22.33
C ILE A 135 -6.03 -2.74 -21.19
N VAL A 136 -4.85 -2.18 -21.48
CA VAL A 136 -3.81 -1.96 -20.47
C VAL A 136 -4.28 -0.99 -19.39
N PHE A 137 -4.91 0.13 -19.77
CA PHE A 137 -5.46 1.09 -18.82
C PHE A 137 -6.60 0.51 -17.99
N GLY A 138 -7.51 -0.23 -18.61
CA GLY A 138 -8.61 -0.90 -17.93
C GLY A 138 -8.09 -1.90 -16.90
N PHE A 139 -7.10 -2.71 -17.27
CA PHE A 139 -6.46 -3.66 -16.36
C PHE A 139 -5.74 -2.97 -15.21
N GLN A 140 -4.96 -1.91 -15.48
CA GLN A 140 -4.26 -1.14 -14.45
C GLN A 140 -5.24 -0.53 -13.44
N THR A 141 -6.34 0.03 -13.92
CA THR A 141 -7.40 0.63 -13.09
C THR A 141 -8.10 -0.43 -12.26
N PHE A 142 -8.35 -1.61 -12.83
CA PHE A 142 -8.92 -2.75 -12.13
C PHE A 142 -8.02 -3.23 -10.97
N CYS A 143 -6.71 -3.38 -11.22
CA CYS A 143 -5.75 -3.72 -10.18
C CYS A 143 -5.72 -2.68 -9.06
N LEU A 144 -5.70 -1.39 -9.40
CA LEU A 144 -5.74 -0.30 -8.41
C LEU A 144 -7.02 -0.38 -7.56
N ALA A 145 -8.17 -0.62 -8.19
CA ALA A 145 -9.45 -0.74 -7.49
C ALA A 145 -9.48 -1.93 -6.51
N LEU A 146 -8.90 -3.07 -6.89
CA LEU A 146 -8.79 -4.24 -6.01
C LEU A 146 -7.94 -3.94 -4.78
N VAL A 147 -6.75 -3.38 -4.98
CA VAL A 147 -5.83 -3.05 -3.87
C VAL A 147 -6.44 -1.97 -2.97
N TYR A 148 -7.06 -0.95 -3.56
CA TYR A 148 -7.76 0.11 -2.83
C TYR A 148 -8.92 -0.45 -2.00
N SER A 149 -9.69 -1.42 -2.52
CA SER A 149 -10.75 -2.07 -1.75
C SER A 149 -10.20 -2.78 -0.51
N VAL A 150 -9.07 -3.49 -0.62
CA VAL A 150 -8.43 -4.16 0.53
C VAL A 150 -7.91 -3.14 1.54
N TYR A 151 -7.24 -2.09 1.06
CA TYR A 151 -6.76 -0.99 1.90
C TYR A 151 -7.90 -0.32 2.70
N ARG A 152 -9.00 0.02 2.04
CA ARG A 152 -10.18 0.62 2.69
C ARG A 152 -10.79 -0.31 3.74
N ASN A 153 -10.86 -1.61 3.46
CA ASN A 153 -11.37 -2.59 4.42
C ASN A 153 -10.50 -2.65 5.68
N PHE A 154 -9.17 -2.60 5.55
CA PHE A 154 -8.29 -2.57 6.72
C PHE A 154 -8.45 -1.28 7.54
N GLN A 155 -8.60 -0.13 6.89
CA GLN A 155 -8.86 1.13 7.59
C GLN A 155 -10.18 1.10 8.37
N LEU A 156 -11.26 0.59 7.76
CA LEU A 156 -12.54 0.42 8.44
C LEU A 156 -12.45 -0.55 9.62
N GLU A 157 -11.73 -1.66 9.48
CA GLU A 157 -11.56 -2.64 10.56
C GLU A 157 -10.82 -2.02 11.76
N ILE A 158 -9.81 -1.19 11.51
CA ILE A 158 -9.07 -0.49 12.57
C ILE A 158 -9.96 0.55 13.25
N ALA A 159 -10.70 1.34 12.48
CA ALA A 159 -11.64 2.34 13.02
C ALA A 159 -12.70 1.68 13.91
N LEU A 160 -13.32 0.59 13.45
CA LEU A 160 -14.32 -0.15 14.24
C LEU A 160 -13.73 -0.76 15.51
N LYS A 161 -12.50 -1.27 15.47
CA LYS A 161 -11.81 -1.78 16.67
C LYS A 161 -11.53 -0.67 17.66
N TYR A 162 -11.16 0.52 17.18
CA TYR A 162 -10.91 1.68 18.02
C TYR A 162 -12.20 2.14 18.70
N SER A 163 -13.28 2.34 17.93
CA SER A 163 -14.60 2.72 18.46
C SER A 163 -15.15 1.69 19.46
N ARG A 164 -14.96 0.39 19.21
CA ARG A 164 -15.40 -0.66 20.14
C ARG A 164 -14.65 -0.62 21.47
N LYS A 165 -13.34 -0.35 21.45
CA LYS A 165 -12.54 -0.22 22.68
C LYS A 165 -12.98 0.98 23.49
N GLN A 166 -13.16 2.12 22.82
CA GLN A 166 -13.63 3.35 23.47
C GLN A 166 -15.01 3.15 24.11
N LEU A 167 -15.94 2.50 23.42
CA LEU A 167 -17.25 2.18 23.97
C LEU A 167 -17.18 1.23 25.19
N HIS A 168 -16.26 0.27 25.18
CA HIS A 168 -16.06 -0.62 26.34
C HIS A 168 -15.49 0.10 27.56
N GLU A 169 -14.59 1.08 27.35
CA GLU A 169 -14.04 1.90 28.42
C GLU A 169 -15.10 2.84 29.01
N GLU A 170 -15.95 3.43 28.16
CA GLU A 170 -17.11 4.24 28.60
C GLU A 170 -18.10 3.41 29.44
N ILE A 171 -18.50 2.23 28.97
CA ILE A 171 -19.40 1.34 29.72
C ILE A 171 -18.74 0.88 31.04
N GLN A 172 -17.44 0.58 31.04
CA GLN A 172 -16.75 0.21 32.27
C GLN A 172 -16.73 1.36 33.28
N GLN A 173 -16.53 2.60 32.85
CA GLN A 173 -16.58 3.76 33.73
C GLN A 173 -17.98 3.99 34.29
N GLU A 174 -19.01 3.91 33.45
CA GLU A 174 -20.41 4.10 33.87
C GLU A 174 -20.84 3.03 34.89
N CYS A 175 -20.50 1.76 34.66
CA CYS A 175 -20.71 0.70 35.65
C CYS A 175 -19.90 0.92 36.94
N LEU A 176 -18.67 1.43 36.85
CA LEU A 176 -17.86 1.69 38.05
C LEU A 176 -18.47 2.81 38.90
N GLU A 177 -19.02 3.84 38.25
CA GLU A 177 -19.65 4.99 38.90
C GLU A 177 -21.00 4.61 39.54
N GLU A 178 -21.75 3.68 38.95
CA GLU A 178 -23.00 3.14 39.50
C GLU A 178 -22.77 2.18 40.69
N ILE A 179 -21.67 1.41 40.68
CA ILE A 179 -21.34 0.43 41.74
C ILE A 179 -20.59 1.10 42.93
N ALA A 180 -19.86 2.20 42.69
CA ALA A 180 -19.14 2.93 43.73
C ALA A 180 -20.00 3.34 44.96
N PRO A 181 -21.22 3.91 44.81
CA PRO A 181 -22.05 4.30 45.95
C PRO A 181 -22.61 3.09 46.72
N THR A 182 -22.97 2.01 46.03
CA THR A 182 -23.48 0.77 46.65
C THR A 182 -22.40 0.06 47.46
N LEU A 183 -21.18 -0.06 46.92
CA LEU A 183 -20.05 -0.62 47.64
C LEU A 183 -19.65 0.26 48.85
N ALA A 184 -19.69 1.58 48.71
CA ALA A 184 -19.44 2.51 49.82
C ALA A 184 -20.48 2.38 50.94
N THR A 185 -21.76 2.10 50.61
CA THR A 185 -22.79 1.84 51.62
C THR A 185 -22.63 0.50 52.34
N GLU A 186 -22.19 -0.56 51.64
CA GLU A 186 -21.91 -1.85 52.27
C GLU A 186 -20.75 -1.75 53.26
N ILE A 187 -19.61 -1.16 52.87
CA ILE A 187 -18.43 -0.99 53.73
C ILE A 187 -18.77 -0.14 54.98
N LYS A 188 -19.63 0.87 54.82
CA LYS A 188 -20.10 1.71 55.93
C LYS A 188 -21.05 0.96 56.87
N SER A 189 -21.79 -0.03 56.37
CA SER A 189 -22.68 -0.85 57.17
C SER A 189 -21.91 -1.93 57.96
N GLU A 190 -20.93 -2.58 57.35
CA GLU A 190 -20.07 -3.57 58.01
C GLU A 190 -19.21 -2.96 59.14
N SER A 191 -18.58 -1.81 58.90
CA SER A 191 -17.79 -1.12 59.92
C SER A 191 -18.64 -0.69 61.15
N LYS A 192 -19.92 -0.37 60.93
CA LYS A 192 -20.86 -0.03 62.00
C LYS A 192 -21.27 -1.25 62.83
N ILE A 193 -21.43 -2.41 62.19
CA ILE A 193 -21.71 -3.70 62.84
C ILE A 193 -20.51 -4.14 63.69
N GLU A 194 -19.29 -4.00 63.18
CA GLU A 194 -18.07 -4.39 63.88
C GLU A 194 -17.77 -3.50 65.10
N SER A 195 -18.01 -2.19 64.96
CA SER A 195 -17.97 -1.21 66.06
C SER A 195 -18.96 -1.55 67.18
N ASN A 196 -20.19 -1.93 66.83
CA ASN A 196 -21.20 -2.34 67.80
C ASN A 196 -20.86 -3.66 68.50
N LYS A 197 -20.31 -4.64 67.79
CA LYS A 197 -19.78 -5.87 68.42
C LYS A 197 -18.70 -5.54 69.46
N LYS A 198 -17.71 -4.69 69.12
CA LYS A 198 -16.64 -4.28 70.06
C LYS A 198 -17.18 -3.54 71.30
N LYS A 199 -18.22 -2.71 71.16
CA LYS A 199 -18.89 -2.06 72.31
C LYS A 199 -19.65 -3.03 73.19
N SER A 200 -20.31 -4.04 72.61
CA SER A 200 -21.06 -5.06 73.36
C SER A 200 -20.13 -5.95 74.20
N TYR A 201 -18.98 -6.37 73.64
CA TYR A 201 -17.96 -7.13 74.38
C TYR A 201 -17.36 -6.37 75.57
N ARG A 202 -17.22 -5.04 75.49
CA ARG A 202 -16.73 -4.23 76.62
C ARG A 202 -17.75 -4.13 77.76
N LYS A 203 -19.05 -4.11 77.47
CA LYS A 203 -20.10 -4.08 78.50
C LYS A 203 -20.23 -5.41 79.25
N LEU A 204 -19.95 -6.54 78.60
CA LEU A 204 -19.96 -7.86 79.22
C LEU A 204 -18.77 -8.12 80.16
N LYS A 205 -17.65 -7.39 80.03
CA LYS A 205 -16.48 -7.49 80.92
C LYS A 205 -16.58 -6.63 82.19
N GLN A 206 -17.62 -5.81 82.33
CA GLN A 206 -17.82 -4.91 83.48
C GLN A 206 -18.92 -5.39 84.45
N LYS A 207 -19.47 -6.59 84.22
CA LYS A 207 -20.30 -7.34 85.18
C LYS A 207 -19.52 -8.56 85.65
#